data_AF-A0A9D6UIH3-F1
#
_entry.id   AF-A0A9D6UIH3-F1
#
_cell.length_a   1.000
_cell.length_b   1.000
_cell.length_c   1.000
_cell.angle_alpha   90.00
_cell.angle_beta   90.00
_cell.angle_gamma   90.00
#
_symmetry.space_group_name_H-M   'P 1'
#
loop_
_entity.id
_entity.type
_entity.pdbx_description
1 polymer ?
#
loop_
_entity_poly.entity_id
_entity_poly.type
_entity_poly.pdbx_seq_one_letter_code
_entity_poly.pdbx_strand_id
1 'polypeptide(L)'
;MRSLKLILVILFSAFPLVAFSAEKAKTIDELAKMYDVSSCKQCHAKIYEEWEKSMHSQSLFGTKRTLGGFKGMIETGLMKAFTKSGVKEIKDIKMEHFAECFKCHLPHALKDGSDELAMQLAKAFVEADAATLKKVGINCLVCHNTKAIVHKWQDGEPEKGVIYGSKEGVHPGGSKTMKKSPIMKEAVMCGQCHGTGPNLEFPQPSQCATAYGSYLHAYIPAGGSETCQDCHMKKSNKGHLMPAFRDPDMRKMGVNVDVSATGYKFLLKAGDSIPTAVVTVRITNNAGHRTPDG
;
A
#
# COMPACT_ATOMS: atom_id res chain seq x y z
N MET A 1 46.39 38.73 52.46
CA MET A 1 45.52 39.16 51.34
C MET A 1 45.48 38.00 50.35
N ARG A 2 44.42 37.17 50.33
CA ARG A 2 43.25 37.31 49.41
C ARG A 2 43.77 37.42 47.96
N SER A 3 43.58 36.47 47.02
CA SER A 3 42.34 35.81 46.60
C SER A 3 42.71 34.77 45.51
N LEU A 4 42.32 33.50 45.65
CA LEU A 4 41.18 32.85 44.96
C LEU A 4 41.56 32.13 43.64
N LYS A 5 41.76 30.81 43.76
CA LYS A 5 41.82 29.85 42.65
C LYS A 5 40.43 29.79 41.99
N LEU A 6 40.34 30.09 40.69
CA LEU A 6 39.13 29.82 39.90
C LEU A 6 39.31 28.48 39.19
N ILE A 7 38.74 27.42 39.77
CA ILE A 7 38.51 26.15 39.07
C ILE A 7 37.14 26.28 38.40
N LEU A 8 37.14 26.39 37.08
CA LEU A 8 35.91 26.34 36.29
C LEU A 8 35.47 24.88 36.19
N VAL A 9 34.60 24.44 37.11
CA VAL A 9 33.92 23.15 36.99
C VAL A 9 32.83 23.30 35.94
N ILE A 10 33.13 22.84 34.71
CA ILE A 10 32.10 22.62 33.68
C ILE A 10 31.30 21.41 34.14
N LEU A 11 30.17 21.67 34.80
CA LEU A 11 29.18 20.65 35.13
C LEU A 11 28.49 20.25 33.83
N PHE A 12 29.04 19.26 33.13
CA PHE A 12 28.32 18.53 32.09
C PHE A 12 27.20 17.74 32.81
N SER A 13 26.07 18.39 33.02
CA SER A 13 24.82 17.71 33.38
C SER A 13 24.41 16.85 32.18
N ALA A 14 24.93 15.62 32.17
CA ALA A 14 24.45 14.53 31.34
C ALA A 14 23.02 14.22 31.78
N PHE A 15 22.05 14.97 31.27
CA PHE A 15 20.69 14.48 31.17
C PHE A 15 20.75 13.30 30.19
N PRO A 16 20.48 12.05 30.60
CA PRO A 16 20.20 11.03 29.61
C PRO A 16 18.97 11.52 28.86
N LEU A 17 19.13 11.76 27.56
CA LEU A 17 18.00 11.77 26.63
C LEU A 17 17.42 10.36 26.70
N VAL A 18 16.54 10.12 27.66
CA VAL A 18 15.62 8.99 27.60
C VAL A 18 14.68 9.35 26.47
N ALA A 19 15.08 8.99 25.25
CA ALA A 19 14.16 8.86 24.15
C ALA A 19 13.11 7.87 24.64
N PHE A 20 11.94 8.40 25.05
CA PHE A 20 10.74 7.60 25.22
C PHE A 20 10.41 7.04 23.83
N SER A 21 11.03 5.92 23.48
CA SER A 21 10.57 5.11 22.37
C SER A 21 9.14 4.74 22.71
N ALA A 22 8.19 5.22 21.91
CA ALA A 22 6.82 4.76 22.02
C ALA A 22 6.83 3.23 21.99
N GLU A 23 6.11 2.61 22.91
CA GLU A 23 6.06 1.16 23.00
C GLU A 23 5.46 0.60 21.71
N LYS A 24 6.18 -0.32 21.06
CA LYS A 24 5.73 -1.01 19.85
C LYS A 24 4.59 -1.97 20.21
N ALA A 25 3.61 -2.10 19.31
CA ALA A 25 2.54 -3.09 19.42
C ALA A 25 3.12 -4.51 19.37
N LYS A 26 2.83 -5.27 20.42
CA LYS A 26 3.16 -6.70 20.57
C LYS A 26 2.05 -7.59 20.05
N THR A 27 0.84 -7.05 19.90
CA THR A 27 -0.32 -7.81 19.40
C THR A 27 -1.09 -7.08 18.31
N ILE A 28 -1.87 -7.84 17.54
CA ILE A 28 -2.77 -7.34 16.49
C ILE A 28 -3.81 -6.38 17.08
N ASP A 29 -4.33 -6.67 18.29
CA ASP A 29 -5.30 -5.81 18.96
C ASP A 29 -4.68 -4.48 19.43
N GLU A 30 -3.43 -4.51 19.90
CA GLU A 30 -2.69 -3.28 20.22
C GLU A 30 -2.44 -2.43 18.98
N LEU A 31 -2.02 -3.04 17.86
CA LEU A 31 -1.83 -2.31 16.61
C LEU A 31 -3.16 -1.73 16.10
N ALA A 32 -4.24 -2.51 16.13
CA ALA A 32 -5.57 -2.06 15.76
C ALA A 32 -6.01 -0.85 16.60
N LYS A 33 -5.75 -0.86 17.90
CA LYS A 33 -6.04 0.25 18.81
C LYS A 33 -5.19 1.49 18.51
N MET A 34 -3.90 1.32 18.21
CA MET A 34 -3.02 2.44 17.83
C MET A 34 -3.48 3.14 16.55
N TYR A 35 -4.14 2.39 15.67
CA TYR A 35 -4.62 2.85 14.37
C TYR A 35 -6.15 2.89 14.31
N ASP A 36 -6.85 3.04 15.43
CA ASP A 36 -8.31 3.05 15.44
C ASP A 36 -8.89 4.23 14.65
N VAL A 37 -9.82 3.92 13.75
CA VAL A 37 -10.51 4.89 12.88
C VAL A 37 -12.02 4.91 13.14
N SER A 38 -12.49 4.27 14.22
CA SER A 38 -13.92 4.22 14.56
C SER A 38 -14.55 5.62 14.72
N SER A 39 -13.79 6.56 15.31
CA SER A 39 -14.22 7.96 15.45
C SER A 39 -14.37 8.69 14.12
N CYS A 40 -13.64 8.29 13.07
CA CYS A 40 -13.73 8.91 11.75
C CYS A 40 -15.13 8.73 11.14
N LYS A 41 -15.80 7.60 11.40
CA LYS A 41 -17.14 7.30 10.91
C LYS A 41 -18.19 8.32 11.37
N GLN A 42 -18.00 8.94 12.53
CA GLN A 42 -18.97 9.87 13.11
C GLN A 42 -19.16 11.13 12.26
N CYS A 43 -18.08 11.62 11.63
CA CYS A 43 -18.10 12.82 10.79
C CYS A 43 -17.92 12.51 9.28
N HIS A 44 -17.35 11.35 8.95
CA HIS A 44 -17.01 10.94 7.57
C HIS A 44 -17.65 9.61 7.18
N ALA A 45 -18.93 9.41 7.53
CA ALA A 45 -19.65 8.15 7.34
C ALA A 45 -19.55 7.59 5.91
N LYS A 46 -19.76 8.42 4.88
CA LYS A 46 -19.67 8.01 3.48
C LYS A 46 -18.26 7.50 3.11
N ILE A 47 -17.22 8.26 3.47
CA ILE A 47 -15.82 7.90 3.20
C ILE A 47 -15.46 6.61 3.93
N TYR A 48 -15.90 6.48 5.19
CA TYR A 48 -15.68 5.29 5.99
C TYR A 48 -16.32 4.06 5.34
N GLU A 49 -17.57 4.16 4.90
CA GLU A 49 -18.29 3.05 4.26
C GLU A 49 -17.64 2.63 2.93
N GLU A 50 -17.21 3.61 2.12
CA GLU A 50 -16.44 3.35 0.88
C GLU A 50 -15.13 2.61 1.18
N TRP A 51 -14.36 3.10 2.16
CA TRP A 51 -13.10 2.49 2.57
C TRP A 51 -13.27 1.09 3.17
N GLU A 52 -14.25 0.89 4.04
CA GLU A 52 -14.50 -0.38 4.73
C GLU A 52 -14.76 -1.52 3.73
N LYS A 53 -15.35 -1.21 2.58
CA LYS A 53 -15.60 -2.15 1.48
C LYS A 53 -14.43 -2.30 0.50
N SER A 54 -13.37 -1.52 0.66
CA SER A 54 -12.22 -1.49 -0.25
C SER A 54 -11.26 -2.66 -0.02
N MET A 55 -10.38 -2.90 -0.99
CA MET A 55 -9.27 -3.85 -0.82
C MET A 55 -8.19 -3.32 0.14
N HIS A 56 -8.16 -1.99 0.40
CA HIS A 56 -7.22 -1.38 1.34
C HIS A 56 -7.57 -1.74 2.78
N SER A 57 -8.85 -1.68 3.17
CA SER A 57 -9.28 -2.10 4.52
C SER A 57 -9.04 -3.59 4.75
N GLN A 58 -9.02 -4.39 3.68
CA GLN A 58 -8.78 -5.83 3.69
C GLN A 58 -7.37 -6.21 3.25
N SER A 59 -6.39 -5.32 3.40
CA SER A 59 -5.07 -5.46 2.77
C SER A 59 -4.31 -6.73 3.14
N LEU A 60 -4.56 -7.36 4.28
CA LEU A 60 -3.91 -8.62 4.66
C LEU A 60 -4.59 -9.89 4.14
N PHE A 61 -5.89 -9.82 3.84
CA PHE A 61 -6.68 -10.99 3.45
C PHE A 61 -7.10 -10.93 1.97
N GLY A 62 -7.54 -9.76 1.53
CA GLY A 62 -7.99 -9.48 0.18
C GLY A 62 -9.04 -10.47 -0.31
N THR A 63 -8.87 -10.94 -1.56
CA THR A 63 -9.76 -11.94 -2.16
C THR A 63 -9.28 -13.38 -1.91
N LYS A 64 -8.74 -13.66 -0.71
CA LYS A 64 -8.03 -14.92 -0.33
C LYS A 64 -6.69 -15.15 -1.04
N ARG A 65 -6.46 -14.57 -2.22
CA ARG A 65 -5.16 -14.65 -2.93
C ARG A 65 -4.04 -14.03 -2.09
N THR A 66 -4.29 -12.89 -1.46
CA THR A 66 -3.31 -12.22 -0.58
C THR A 66 -2.94 -13.10 0.60
N LEU A 67 -3.95 -13.69 1.27
CA LEU A 67 -3.72 -14.69 2.31
C LEU A 67 -2.86 -15.85 1.82
N GLY A 68 -3.17 -16.41 0.65
CA GLY A 68 -2.39 -17.48 0.04
C GLY A 68 -0.94 -17.09 -0.26
N GLY A 69 -0.72 -15.84 -0.67
CA GLY A 69 0.62 -15.28 -0.89
C GLY A 69 1.44 -15.20 0.39
N PHE A 70 0.86 -14.66 1.47
CA PHE A 70 1.53 -14.61 2.78
C PHE A 70 1.80 -16.02 3.34
N LYS A 71 0.80 -16.91 3.26
CA LYS A 71 0.95 -18.29 3.70
C LYS A 71 2.06 -19.01 2.91
N GLY A 72 2.08 -18.86 1.59
CA GLY A 72 3.13 -19.43 0.74
C GLY A 72 4.52 -18.85 1.03
N MET A 73 4.61 -17.53 1.25
CA MET A 73 5.85 -16.86 1.66
C MET A 73 6.37 -17.44 2.99
N ILE A 74 5.51 -17.68 3.96
CA ILE A 74 5.91 -18.26 5.26
C ILE A 74 6.30 -19.75 5.11
N GLU A 75 5.39 -20.59 4.62
CA GLU A 75 5.55 -22.06 4.64
C GLU A 75 6.53 -22.59 3.58
N THR A 76 6.63 -21.89 2.44
CA THR A 76 7.46 -22.31 1.30
C THR A 76 8.67 -21.41 1.13
N GLY A 77 8.55 -20.11 1.41
CA GLY A 77 9.67 -19.17 1.42
C GLY A 77 10.52 -19.31 2.69
N LEU A 78 10.13 -18.60 3.75
CA LEU A 78 10.90 -18.47 5.00
C LEU A 78 11.28 -19.84 5.61
N MET A 79 10.31 -20.75 5.74
CA MET A 79 10.53 -22.04 6.40
C MET A 79 11.27 -23.08 5.53
N LYS A 80 11.44 -22.85 4.22
CA LYS A 80 12.01 -23.85 3.30
C LYS A 80 13.02 -23.26 2.32
N ALA A 81 12.56 -22.44 1.37
CA ALA A 81 13.40 -21.97 0.26
C ALA A 81 14.46 -20.95 0.69
N PHE A 82 14.13 -20.08 1.65
CA PHE A 82 15.02 -19.00 2.11
C PHE A 82 15.96 -19.52 3.21
N THR A 83 16.82 -20.45 2.84
CA THR A 83 17.74 -21.16 3.76
C THR A 83 18.69 -20.26 4.56
N LYS A 84 18.83 -18.99 4.17
CA LYS A 84 19.65 -17.98 4.84
C LYS A 84 18.84 -16.96 5.66
N SER A 85 17.51 -17.09 5.72
CA SER A 85 16.65 -16.22 6.53
C SER A 85 16.80 -16.45 8.04
N GLY A 86 17.26 -17.64 8.44
CA GLY A 86 17.32 -18.04 9.85
C GLY A 86 15.98 -18.53 10.42
N VAL A 87 14.90 -18.51 9.64
CA VAL A 87 13.58 -18.99 10.06
C VAL A 87 13.49 -20.51 9.92
N LYS A 88 13.17 -21.20 11.01
CA LYS A 88 12.85 -22.65 10.99
C LYS A 88 11.41 -22.91 11.40
N GLU A 89 10.89 -22.09 12.30
CA GLU A 89 9.52 -22.15 12.82
C GLU A 89 8.99 -20.73 13.09
N ILE A 90 7.69 -20.62 13.43
CA ILE A 90 7.01 -19.33 13.58
C ILE A 90 7.73 -18.40 14.57
N LYS A 91 8.31 -18.95 15.65
CA LYS A 91 8.97 -18.15 16.69
C LYS A 91 10.25 -17.45 16.23
N ASP A 92 10.83 -17.88 15.10
CA ASP A 92 12.01 -17.26 14.52
C ASP A 92 11.63 -16.08 13.61
N ILE A 93 10.33 -15.87 13.35
CA ILE A 93 9.85 -14.82 12.46
C ILE A 93 9.89 -13.47 13.17
N LYS A 94 10.57 -12.52 12.55
CA LYS A 94 10.70 -11.13 12.98
C LYS A 94 9.98 -10.20 12.00
N MET A 95 9.77 -8.95 12.40
CA MET A 95 9.12 -7.94 11.57
C MET A 95 9.89 -7.70 10.25
N GLU A 96 11.22 -7.83 10.27
CA GLU A 96 12.06 -7.70 9.06
C GLU A 96 11.75 -8.74 7.97
N HIS A 97 11.32 -9.95 8.35
CA HIS A 97 10.94 -11.00 7.38
C HIS A 97 9.66 -10.66 6.62
N PHE A 98 8.84 -9.75 7.15
CA PHE A 98 7.66 -9.24 6.46
C PHE A 98 7.90 -7.91 5.73
N ALA A 99 9.10 -7.31 5.83
CA ALA A 99 9.37 -5.96 5.35
C ALA A 99 8.95 -5.74 3.88
N GLU A 100 9.27 -6.70 3.00
CA GLU A 100 8.92 -6.61 1.58
C GLU A 100 7.41 -6.56 1.33
N CYS A 101 6.62 -7.37 2.06
CA CYS A 101 5.18 -7.43 1.90
C CYS A 101 4.48 -6.28 2.63
N PHE A 102 4.91 -6.00 3.87
CA PHE A 102 4.29 -5.01 4.73
C PHE A 102 4.57 -3.59 4.27
N LYS A 103 5.61 -3.34 3.46
CA LYS A 103 5.79 -2.06 2.75
C LYS A 103 4.48 -1.58 2.10
N CYS A 104 3.68 -2.52 1.59
CA CYS A 104 2.42 -2.24 0.92
C CYS A 104 1.20 -2.71 1.72
N HIS A 105 1.24 -3.90 2.35
CA HIS A 105 0.05 -4.52 2.93
C HIS A 105 -0.24 -4.10 4.37
N LEU A 106 0.76 -3.68 5.14
CA LEU A 106 0.60 -3.23 6.53
C LEU A 106 1.75 -2.29 6.95
N PRO A 107 1.94 -1.15 6.26
CA PRO A 107 3.17 -0.38 6.36
C PRO A 107 3.45 0.22 7.74
N HIS A 108 2.41 0.49 8.51
CA HIS A 108 2.55 1.00 9.87
C HIS A 108 3.12 -0.03 10.85
N ALA A 109 2.91 -1.34 10.61
CA ALA A 109 3.48 -2.39 11.45
C ALA A 109 5.02 -2.43 11.38
N LEU A 110 5.62 -2.00 10.27
CA LEU A 110 7.09 -1.92 10.17
C LEU A 110 7.69 -0.89 11.12
N LYS A 111 6.95 0.19 11.39
CA LYS A 111 7.38 1.26 12.31
C LYS A 111 7.00 0.92 13.75
N ASP A 112 5.74 0.56 13.94
CA ASP A 112 5.12 0.52 15.26
C ASP A 112 4.91 -0.90 15.80
N GLY A 113 5.27 -1.93 15.05
CA GLY A 113 5.14 -3.33 15.44
C GLY A 113 6.44 -3.95 16.00
N SER A 114 6.29 -4.88 16.92
CA SER A 114 7.38 -5.70 17.46
C SER A 114 7.49 -7.06 16.74
N ASP A 115 8.51 -7.85 17.10
CA ASP A 115 8.66 -9.21 16.57
C ASP A 115 7.57 -10.16 17.11
N GLU A 116 7.03 -9.91 18.32
CA GLU A 116 5.88 -10.63 18.85
C GLU A 116 4.64 -10.48 17.97
N LEU A 117 4.39 -9.26 17.48
CA LEU A 117 3.33 -9.02 16.52
C LEU A 117 3.59 -9.77 15.20
N ALA A 118 4.85 -9.82 14.73
CA ALA A 118 5.21 -10.57 13.52
C ALA A 118 4.90 -12.06 13.69
N MET A 119 5.26 -12.67 14.83
CA MET A 119 4.93 -14.06 15.15
C MET A 119 3.42 -14.29 15.18
N GLN A 120 2.65 -13.38 15.78
CA GLN A 120 1.19 -13.49 15.83
C GLN A 120 0.56 -13.40 14.43
N LEU A 121 1.02 -12.47 13.59
CA LEU A 121 0.58 -12.33 12.20
C LEU A 121 0.93 -13.57 11.38
N ALA A 122 2.14 -14.10 11.53
CA ALA A 122 2.57 -15.32 10.85
C ALA A 122 1.66 -16.51 11.18
N LYS A 123 1.34 -16.70 12.47
CA LYS A 123 0.39 -17.72 12.91
C LYS A 123 -0.98 -17.53 12.27
N ALA A 124 -1.53 -16.32 12.30
CA ALA A 124 -2.83 -16.02 11.71
C ALA A 124 -2.87 -16.29 10.19
N PHE A 125 -1.78 -16.00 9.45
CA PHE A 125 -1.67 -16.34 8.03
C PHE A 125 -1.64 -17.85 7.76
N VAL A 126 -0.84 -18.60 8.52
CA VAL A 126 -0.71 -20.07 8.37
C VAL A 126 -2.05 -20.76 8.66
N GLU A 127 -2.73 -20.32 9.72
CA GLU A 127 -4.04 -20.83 10.16
C GLU A 127 -5.21 -20.30 9.32
N ALA A 128 -4.96 -19.39 8.38
CA ALA A 128 -6.00 -18.73 7.60
C ALA A 128 -7.07 -18.01 8.46
N ASP A 129 -6.67 -17.47 9.60
CA ASP A 129 -7.56 -16.74 10.54
C ASP A 129 -7.92 -15.36 9.99
N ALA A 130 -8.93 -15.36 9.13
CA ALA A 130 -9.47 -14.15 8.51
C ALA A 130 -10.04 -13.17 9.53
N ALA A 131 -10.60 -13.65 10.65
CA ALA A 131 -11.24 -12.78 11.63
C ALA A 131 -10.19 -11.92 12.34
N THR A 132 -9.06 -12.53 12.72
CA THR A 132 -7.93 -11.82 13.32
C THR A 132 -7.24 -10.90 12.32
N LEU A 133 -6.96 -11.36 11.09
CA LEU A 133 -6.27 -10.56 10.08
C LEU A 133 -7.05 -9.31 9.65
N LYS A 134 -8.40 -9.35 9.70
CA LYS A 134 -9.26 -8.21 9.33
C LYS A 134 -9.28 -7.08 10.36
N LYS A 135 -8.73 -7.29 11.56
CA LYS A 135 -8.67 -6.24 12.60
C LYS A 135 -7.71 -5.11 12.23
N VAL A 136 -6.74 -5.39 11.35
CA VAL A 136 -5.70 -4.45 10.93
C VAL A 136 -5.60 -4.43 9.40
N GLY A 137 -5.24 -3.27 8.85
CA GLY A 137 -5.15 -3.08 7.41
C GLY A 137 -4.81 -1.64 7.07
N ILE A 138 -4.75 -1.31 5.78
CA ILE A 138 -4.53 0.06 5.33
C ILE A 138 -5.80 0.86 5.63
N ASN A 139 -5.70 1.83 6.54
CA ASN A 139 -6.83 2.64 6.97
C ASN A 139 -6.57 4.15 6.84
N CYS A 140 -7.48 4.96 7.38
CA CYS A 140 -7.41 6.41 7.30
C CYS A 140 -6.07 6.97 7.80
N LEU A 141 -5.56 6.48 8.94
CA LEU A 141 -4.32 6.95 9.53
C LEU A 141 -3.09 6.50 8.75
N VAL A 142 -3.16 5.37 8.05
CA VAL A 142 -2.06 4.95 7.17
C VAL A 142 -1.86 5.95 6.03
N CYS A 143 -2.94 6.32 5.34
CA CYS A 143 -2.86 7.25 4.22
C CYS A 143 -2.74 8.71 4.68
N HIS A 144 -3.55 9.13 5.66
CA HIS A 144 -3.58 10.50 6.15
C HIS A 144 -2.58 10.79 7.28
N ASN A 145 -1.67 9.87 7.60
CA ASN A 145 -0.53 10.15 8.48
C ASN A 145 0.72 9.40 8.05
N THR A 146 0.77 8.07 8.22
CA THR A 146 1.99 7.26 8.04
C THR A 146 2.66 7.47 6.68
N LYS A 147 1.86 7.58 5.61
CA LYS A 147 2.32 7.73 4.22
C LYS A 147 2.12 9.13 3.65
N ALA A 148 1.72 10.10 4.48
CA ALA A 148 1.36 11.43 3.99
C ALA A 148 2.57 12.29 3.60
N ILE A 149 3.79 11.89 3.98
CA ILE A 149 5.04 12.60 3.66
C ILE A 149 6.04 11.61 3.09
N VAL A 150 6.60 11.94 1.93
CA VAL A 150 7.66 11.15 1.27
C VAL A 150 9.04 11.78 1.48
N HIS A 151 9.16 13.09 1.30
CA HIS A 151 10.45 13.78 1.38
C HIS A 151 10.82 14.16 2.82
N LYS A 152 11.08 13.15 3.65
CA LYS A 152 11.27 13.34 5.10
C LYS A 152 12.43 14.26 5.50
N TRP A 153 13.45 14.41 4.66
CA TRP A 153 14.55 15.34 4.92
C TRP A 153 14.20 16.80 4.66
N GLN A 154 13.12 17.06 3.92
CA GLN A 154 12.64 18.40 3.58
C GLN A 154 11.39 18.75 4.38
N ASP A 155 10.46 17.80 4.49
CA ASP A 155 9.13 17.98 5.07
C ASP A 155 9.00 17.41 6.50
N GLY A 156 10.02 16.69 6.98
CA GLY A 156 10.02 16.01 8.28
C GLY A 156 9.30 14.65 8.29
N GLU A 157 9.27 14.01 9.45
CA GLU A 157 8.46 12.80 9.67
C GLU A 157 6.99 13.17 9.93
N PRO A 158 6.01 12.33 9.53
CA PRO A 158 4.62 12.53 9.91
C PRO A 158 4.46 12.67 11.43
N GLU A 159 3.83 13.76 11.85
CA GLU A 159 3.64 14.07 13.28
C GLU A 159 2.55 13.19 13.91
N LYS A 160 2.79 12.75 15.15
CA LYS A 160 1.81 11.96 15.90
C LYS A 160 0.56 12.80 16.17
N GLY A 161 -0.62 12.23 15.89
CA GLY A 161 -1.92 12.88 16.14
C GLY A 161 -2.31 13.94 15.12
N VAL A 162 -1.59 14.04 13.99
CA VAL A 162 -1.90 14.96 12.88
C VAL A 162 -2.53 14.21 11.72
N ILE A 163 -3.58 14.78 11.13
CA ILE A 163 -4.19 14.29 9.89
C ILE A 163 -3.75 15.16 8.74
N TYR A 164 -3.10 14.56 7.76
CA TYR A 164 -2.64 15.24 6.57
C TYR A 164 -3.68 15.17 5.46
N GLY A 165 -3.87 16.27 4.75
CA GLY A 165 -4.83 16.38 3.66
C GLY A 165 -4.53 17.56 2.76
N SER A 166 -5.58 18.19 2.24
CA SER A 166 -5.48 19.38 1.38
C SER A 166 -5.63 20.71 2.13
N LYS A 167 -5.89 20.66 3.44
CA LYS A 167 -6.23 21.80 4.29
C LYS A 167 -5.42 21.76 5.58
N GLU A 168 -5.31 22.90 6.25
CA GLU A 168 -4.59 23.06 7.51
C GLU A 168 -5.52 23.65 8.57
N GLY A 169 -5.23 23.38 9.84
CA GLY A 169 -5.96 23.95 10.97
C GLY A 169 -6.31 22.93 12.05
N VAL A 170 -7.37 23.22 12.78
CA VAL A 170 -7.90 22.36 13.84
C VAL A 170 -8.81 21.31 13.21
N HIS A 171 -8.61 20.05 13.59
CA HIS A 171 -9.49 18.95 13.24
C HIS A 171 -10.28 18.52 14.48
N PRO A 172 -11.63 18.57 14.47
CA PRO A 172 -12.42 18.12 15.61
C PRO A 172 -12.35 16.58 15.75
N GLY A 173 -12.21 16.06 16.97
CA GLY A 173 -12.21 14.62 17.25
C GLY A 173 -10.87 14.05 17.70
N GLY A 174 -10.61 12.77 17.38
CA GLY A 174 -9.45 12.00 17.89
C GLY A 174 -8.08 12.53 17.46
N SER A 175 -7.98 13.15 16.29
CA SER A 175 -6.80 13.92 15.86
C SER A 175 -7.15 15.39 15.85
N LYS A 176 -6.43 16.20 16.64
CA LYS A 176 -6.79 17.61 16.89
C LYS A 176 -6.26 18.58 15.85
N THR A 177 -5.33 18.11 15.00
CA THR A 177 -4.60 18.97 14.06
C THR A 177 -4.67 18.37 12.67
N MET A 178 -4.89 19.23 11.68
CA MET A 178 -4.78 18.91 10.27
C MET A 178 -3.71 19.75 9.59
N LYS A 179 -2.92 19.13 8.72
CA LYS A 179 -1.85 19.79 7.94
C LYS A 179 -1.95 19.43 6.46
N LYS A 180 -1.33 20.24 5.59
CA LYS A 180 -1.22 19.90 4.18
C LYS A 180 -0.15 18.83 4.00
N SER A 181 -0.48 17.82 3.21
CA SER A 181 0.53 16.93 2.65
C SER A 181 0.93 17.44 1.26
N PRO A 182 2.24 17.55 0.97
CA PRO A 182 2.72 17.94 -0.36
C PRO A 182 2.31 16.97 -1.47
N ILE A 183 2.00 15.72 -1.12
CA ILE A 183 1.81 14.63 -2.08
C ILE A 183 0.37 14.10 -2.13
N MET A 184 -0.54 14.53 -1.25
CA MET A 184 -1.88 13.94 -1.12
C MET A 184 -2.68 13.93 -2.44
N LYS A 185 -2.45 14.92 -3.30
CA LYS A 185 -3.09 15.05 -4.62
C LYS A 185 -2.25 14.48 -5.77
N GLU A 186 -1.05 14.01 -5.48
CA GLU A 186 -0.07 13.55 -6.45
C GLU A 186 -0.06 12.02 -6.56
N ALA A 187 0.25 11.50 -7.74
CA ALA A 187 0.31 10.05 -7.97
C ALA A 187 1.34 9.33 -7.08
N VAL A 188 2.40 10.03 -6.65
CA VAL A 188 3.44 9.49 -5.76
C VAL A 188 2.88 9.03 -4.41
N MET A 189 1.77 9.61 -3.94
CA MET A 189 1.08 9.13 -2.74
C MET A 189 0.71 7.65 -2.85
N CYS A 190 0.09 7.26 -3.96
CA CYS A 190 -0.25 5.88 -4.28
C CYS A 190 1.01 5.08 -4.64
N GLY A 191 1.97 5.71 -5.31
CA GLY A 191 3.21 5.10 -5.78
C GLY A 191 4.10 4.51 -4.69
N GLN A 192 3.97 4.97 -3.45
CA GLN A 192 4.67 4.39 -2.29
C GLN A 192 4.37 2.89 -2.09
N CYS A 193 3.17 2.43 -2.47
CA CYS A 193 2.76 1.03 -2.38
C CYS A 193 2.50 0.41 -3.76
N HIS A 194 2.02 1.20 -4.72
CA HIS A 194 1.76 0.74 -6.09
C HIS A 194 2.99 0.71 -7.00
N GLY A 195 4.14 1.16 -6.49
CA GLY A 195 5.49 0.71 -6.83
C GLY A 195 5.97 0.91 -8.27
N THR A 196 7.28 1.09 -8.42
CA THR A 196 7.94 1.00 -9.73
C THR A 196 8.33 -0.45 -10.06
N GLY A 197 8.67 -1.24 -9.02
CA GLY A 197 9.21 -2.60 -9.12
C GLY A 197 10.55 -2.68 -9.88
N PRO A 198 11.37 -3.73 -9.66
CA PRO A 198 11.45 -4.60 -8.48
C PRO A 198 11.78 -3.83 -7.19
N ASN A 199 11.38 -4.37 -6.03
CA ASN A 199 11.81 -3.84 -4.73
C ASN A 199 13.18 -4.47 -4.34
N LEU A 200 14.27 -3.89 -4.85
CA LEU A 200 15.64 -4.38 -4.63
C LEU A 200 16.23 -3.97 -3.27
N GLU A 201 15.53 -3.15 -2.50
CA GLU A 201 15.99 -2.67 -1.20
C GLU A 201 15.90 -3.70 -0.07
N PHE A 202 15.22 -4.82 -0.30
CA PHE A 202 15.01 -5.86 0.72
C PHE A 202 15.98 -7.04 0.57
N PRO A 203 16.29 -7.75 1.68
CA PRO A 203 17.15 -8.94 1.64
C PRO A 203 16.64 -10.05 0.71
N GLN A 204 15.32 -10.13 0.54
CA GLN A 204 14.68 -10.98 -0.46
C GLN A 204 13.92 -10.06 -1.42
N PRO A 205 14.53 -9.63 -2.54
CA PRO A 205 13.84 -8.79 -3.50
C PRO A 205 12.64 -9.49 -4.12
N SER A 206 11.57 -8.73 -4.33
CA SER A 206 10.36 -9.22 -5.00
C SER A 206 9.87 -8.26 -6.08
N GLN A 207 9.33 -8.85 -7.13
CA GLN A 207 8.60 -8.15 -8.18
C GLN A 207 7.11 -8.23 -7.86
N CYS A 208 6.60 -7.25 -7.11
CA CYS A 208 5.17 -7.12 -6.82
C CYS A 208 4.58 -5.94 -7.59
N ALA A 209 4.41 -4.79 -6.94
CA ALA A 209 3.73 -3.64 -7.51
C ALA A 209 4.61 -2.85 -8.50
N THR A 210 4.05 -2.57 -9.68
CA THR A 210 4.71 -1.91 -10.83
C THR A 210 3.87 -0.81 -11.47
N ALA A 211 2.65 -0.58 -10.96
CA ALA A 211 1.70 0.34 -11.54
C ALA A 211 2.22 1.77 -11.59
N TYR A 212 2.93 2.20 -10.54
CA TYR A 212 3.53 3.53 -10.53
C TYR A 212 4.71 3.65 -11.51
N GLY A 213 5.47 2.58 -11.70
CA GLY A 213 6.51 2.51 -12.73
C GLY A 213 5.93 2.63 -14.13
N SER A 214 4.88 1.86 -14.44
CA SER A 214 4.21 1.97 -15.72
C SER A 214 3.57 3.36 -15.94
N TYR A 215 3.04 3.96 -14.88
CA TYR A 215 2.53 5.33 -14.92
C TYR A 215 3.63 6.34 -15.30
N LEU A 216 4.76 6.31 -14.61
CA LEU A 216 5.88 7.23 -14.85
C LEU A 216 6.58 7.00 -16.20
N HIS A 217 6.72 5.75 -16.64
CA HIS A 217 7.57 5.41 -17.78
C HIS A 217 6.80 5.18 -19.08
N ALA A 218 5.48 5.04 -19.04
CA ALA A 218 4.66 4.88 -20.24
C ALA A 218 3.56 5.94 -20.35
N TYR A 219 2.75 6.14 -19.31
CA TYR A 219 1.59 7.04 -19.41
C TYR A 219 1.99 8.52 -19.47
N ILE A 220 2.82 8.98 -18.54
CA ILE A 220 3.26 10.40 -18.53
C ILE A 220 4.03 10.78 -19.80
N PRO A 221 5.04 10.01 -20.27
CA PRO A 221 5.76 10.33 -21.50
C PRO A 221 4.89 10.28 -22.76
N ALA A 222 3.80 9.52 -22.75
CA ALA A 222 2.82 9.47 -23.84
C ALA A 222 1.82 10.65 -23.82
N GLY A 223 2.01 11.65 -22.95
CA GLY A 223 1.13 12.82 -22.82
C GLY A 223 -0.01 12.65 -21.81
N GLY A 224 0.02 11.60 -21.00
CA GLY A 224 -0.87 11.45 -19.86
C GLY A 224 -0.69 12.58 -18.85
N SER A 225 -1.78 13.03 -18.23
CA SER A 225 -1.78 14.16 -17.30
C SER A 225 -2.62 13.92 -16.03
N GLU A 226 -3.34 12.81 -15.96
CA GLU A 226 -4.22 12.50 -14.84
C GLU A 226 -3.48 11.74 -13.76
N THR A 227 -3.78 12.02 -12.50
CA THR A 227 -3.24 11.29 -11.35
C THR A 227 -3.99 9.98 -11.11
N CYS A 228 -3.42 9.10 -10.28
CA CYS A 228 -4.11 7.90 -9.82
C CYS A 228 -5.48 8.24 -9.19
N GLN A 229 -5.54 9.32 -8.42
CA GLN A 229 -6.73 9.80 -7.73
C GLN A 229 -7.79 10.32 -8.71
N ASP A 230 -7.39 10.96 -9.81
CA ASP A 230 -8.32 11.44 -10.83
C ASP A 230 -9.13 10.29 -11.44
N CYS A 231 -8.46 9.19 -11.78
CA CYS A 231 -9.13 8.01 -12.34
C CYS A 231 -9.84 7.15 -11.27
N HIS A 232 -9.14 6.76 -10.20
CA HIS A 232 -9.63 5.75 -9.25
C HIS A 232 -10.59 6.30 -8.19
N MET A 233 -10.55 7.60 -7.91
CA MET A 233 -11.41 8.22 -6.89
C MET A 233 -12.45 9.17 -7.49
N LYS A 234 -12.07 10.01 -8.47
CA LYS A 234 -12.94 11.08 -9.00
C LYS A 234 -13.77 10.61 -10.20
N LYS A 235 -13.15 10.22 -11.32
CA LYS A 235 -13.84 9.82 -12.55
C LYS A 235 -14.67 8.55 -12.40
N SER A 236 -14.17 7.59 -11.63
CA SER A 236 -14.94 6.40 -11.26
C SER A 236 -16.17 6.75 -10.40
N ASN A 237 -16.15 7.91 -9.72
CA ASN A 237 -17.12 8.33 -8.71
C ASN A 237 -17.26 7.31 -7.55
N LYS A 238 -16.18 6.57 -7.25
CA LYS A 238 -16.15 5.53 -6.20
C LYS A 238 -15.39 5.97 -4.94
N GLY A 239 -14.81 7.19 -4.94
CA GLY A 239 -14.18 7.78 -3.76
C GLY A 239 -13.13 6.88 -3.12
N HIS A 240 -13.29 6.57 -1.84
CA HIS A 240 -12.33 5.77 -1.06
C HIS A 240 -12.51 4.25 -1.22
N LEU A 241 -13.45 3.79 -2.06
CA LEU A 241 -13.53 2.39 -2.44
C LEU A 241 -12.32 1.99 -3.29
N MET A 242 -11.82 2.92 -4.12
CA MET A 242 -10.65 2.76 -4.99
C MET A 242 -10.60 1.39 -5.70
N PRO A 243 -11.65 1.03 -6.46
CA PRO A 243 -11.74 -0.29 -7.06
C PRO A 243 -10.75 -0.46 -8.22
N ALA A 244 -10.57 -1.72 -8.61
CA ALA A 244 -9.72 -2.15 -9.73
C ALA A 244 -10.51 -3.08 -10.67
N PHE A 245 -9.84 -3.99 -11.37
CA PHE A 245 -10.40 -4.84 -12.44
C PHE A 245 -11.62 -5.72 -12.05
N ARG A 246 -11.91 -5.90 -10.77
CA ARG A 246 -13.12 -6.64 -10.32
C ARG A 246 -14.39 -5.81 -10.45
N ASP A 247 -14.27 -4.48 -10.46
CA ASP A 247 -15.38 -3.58 -10.67
C ASP A 247 -15.68 -3.46 -12.18
N PRO A 248 -16.94 -3.62 -12.61
CA PRO A 248 -17.31 -3.58 -14.01
C PRO A 248 -17.11 -2.20 -14.65
N ASP A 249 -17.26 -1.12 -13.89
CA ASP A 249 -17.09 0.25 -14.39
C ASP A 249 -15.60 0.49 -14.66
N MET A 250 -14.73 0.03 -13.76
CA MET A 250 -13.28 0.10 -13.97
C MET A 250 -12.81 -0.68 -15.20
N ARG A 251 -13.41 -1.86 -15.47
CA ARG A 251 -13.09 -2.63 -16.68
C ARG A 251 -13.50 -1.91 -17.95
N LYS A 252 -14.72 -1.35 -17.98
CA LYS A 252 -15.22 -0.57 -19.12
C LYS A 252 -14.40 0.69 -19.38
N MET A 253 -13.92 1.34 -18.31
CA MET A 253 -13.04 2.50 -18.42
C MET A 253 -11.63 2.13 -18.90
N GLY A 254 -11.09 0.99 -18.44
CA GLY A 254 -9.69 0.64 -18.65
C GLY A 254 -9.36 -0.02 -19.98
N VAL A 255 -10.29 -0.78 -20.58
CA VAL A 255 -10.02 -1.55 -21.80
C VAL A 255 -11.18 -1.46 -22.78
N ASN A 256 -10.90 -1.07 -24.02
CA ASN A 256 -11.82 -1.19 -25.14
C ASN A 256 -11.46 -2.41 -26.00
N VAL A 257 -12.47 -3.14 -26.46
CA VAL A 257 -12.31 -4.27 -27.37
C VAL A 257 -13.21 -4.04 -28.58
N ASP A 258 -12.59 -3.84 -29.74
CA ASP A 258 -13.26 -3.70 -31.03
C ASP A 258 -13.06 -4.98 -31.85
N VAL A 259 -14.15 -5.56 -32.35
CA VAL A 259 -14.11 -6.78 -33.18
C VAL A 259 -14.70 -6.46 -34.54
N SER A 260 -13.91 -6.69 -35.60
CA SER A 260 -14.36 -6.58 -36.99
C SER A 260 -14.15 -7.91 -37.71
N ALA A 261 -15.06 -8.27 -38.60
CA ALA A 261 -14.95 -9.49 -39.40
C ALA A 261 -15.18 -9.18 -40.88
N THR A 262 -14.30 -9.69 -41.74
CA THR A 262 -14.43 -9.59 -43.19
C THR A 262 -14.59 -10.97 -43.78
N GLY A 263 -15.78 -11.27 -44.31
CA GLY A 263 -16.05 -12.50 -45.02
C GLY A 263 -15.44 -12.50 -46.42
N TYR A 264 -14.84 -13.61 -46.82
CA TYR A 264 -14.35 -13.83 -48.17
C TYR A 264 -14.52 -15.30 -48.58
N LYS A 265 -14.40 -15.59 -49.87
CA LYS A 265 -14.34 -16.96 -50.37
C LYS A 265 -12.90 -17.27 -50.74
N PHE A 266 -12.34 -18.29 -50.11
CA PHE A 266 -11.02 -18.79 -50.47
C PHE A 266 -11.16 -19.76 -51.65
N LEU A 267 -10.51 -19.42 -52.76
CA LEU A 267 -10.56 -20.15 -54.03
C LEU A 267 -9.19 -20.77 -54.30
N LEU A 268 -8.87 -21.90 -53.66
CA LEU A 268 -7.55 -22.53 -53.77
C LEU A 268 -7.32 -23.15 -55.15
N LYS A 269 -8.36 -23.75 -55.74
CA LYS A 269 -8.39 -24.30 -57.09
C LYS A 269 -9.68 -23.93 -57.81
N ALA A 270 -9.70 -24.08 -59.13
CA ALA A 270 -10.92 -23.88 -59.91
C ALA A 270 -12.05 -24.81 -59.43
N GLY A 271 -13.22 -24.24 -59.14
CA GLY A 271 -14.36 -24.97 -58.57
C GLY A 271 -14.42 -24.94 -57.04
N ASP A 272 -13.35 -24.56 -56.35
CA ASP A 272 -13.39 -24.34 -54.90
C ASP A 272 -14.15 -23.06 -54.57
N SER A 273 -14.93 -23.09 -53.48
CA SER A 273 -15.53 -21.90 -52.88
C SER A 273 -15.68 -22.14 -51.40
N ILE A 274 -14.60 -21.92 -50.64
CA ILE A 274 -14.57 -22.12 -49.19
C ILE A 274 -14.95 -20.80 -48.52
N PRO A 275 -16.12 -20.68 -47.88
CA PRO A 275 -16.47 -19.49 -47.12
C PRO A 275 -15.49 -19.35 -45.95
N THR A 276 -14.85 -18.20 -45.82
CA THR A 276 -13.86 -17.90 -44.79
C THR A 276 -14.13 -16.49 -44.25
N ALA A 277 -13.64 -16.21 -43.04
CA ALA A 277 -13.68 -14.87 -42.48
C ALA A 277 -12.32 -14.53 -41.86
N VAL A 278 -11.86 -13.30 -42.08
CA VAL A 278 -10.78 -12.70 -41.29
C VAL A 278 -11.42 -11.97 -40.13
N VAL A 279 -11.14 -12.41 -38.90
CA VAL A 279 -11.57 -11.72 -37.68
C VAL A 279 -10.39 -10.92 -37.13
N THR A 280 -10.57 -9.61 -36.97
CA THR A 280 -9.61 -8.72 -36.33
C THR A 280 -10.16 -8.26 -34.99
N VAL A 281 -9.37 -8.48 -33.93
CA VAL A 281 -9.67 -8.02 -32.58
C VAL A 281 -8.65 -6.94 -32.22
N ARG A 282 -9.12 -5.73 -31.95
CA ARG A 282 -8.31 -4.61 -31.46
C ARG A 282 -8.62 -4.42 -29.98
N ILE A 283 -7.59 -4.47 -29.15
CA ILE A 283 -7.69 -4.22 -27.71
C ILE A 283 -6.92 -2.94 -27.42
N THR A 284 -7.61 -1.92 -26.89
CA THR A 284 -7.02 -0.63 -26.55
C THR A 284 -6.97 -0.48 -25.04
N ASN A 285 -5.78 -0.22 -24.50
CA ASN A 285 -5.59 0.10 -23.09
C ASN A 285 -5.77 1.61 -22.87
N ASN A 286 -6.81 1.98 -22.14
CA ASN A 286 -7.10 3.37 -21.78
C ASN A 286 -6.61 3.70 -20.36
N ALA A 287 -6.06 2.74 -19.63
CA ALA A 287 -5.55 2.96 -18.29
C ALA A 287 -4.24 3.77 -18.32
N GLY A 288 -3.99 4.53 -17.25
CA GLY A 288 -2.75 5.28 -17.04
C GLY A 288 -1.54 4.41 -16.66
N HIS A 289 -1.60 3.12 -16.93
CA HIS A 289 -0.59 2.11 -16.64
C HIS A 289 -0.84 0.89 -17.54
N ARG A 290 0.09 -0.06 -17.58
CA ARG A 290 -0.07 -1.33 -18.31
C ARG A 290 -1.29 -2.09 -17.76
N THR A 291 -1.88 -2.95 -18.59
CA THR A 291 -3.04 -3.76 -18.20
C THR A 291 -2.82 -5.19 -18.70
N PRO A 292 -2.90 -6.22 -17.83
CA PRO A 292 -3.05 -6.13 -16.38
C PRO A 292 -1.77 -5.63 -15.70
N ASP A 293 -1.92 -4.99 -14.54
CA ASP A 293 -0.79 -4.59 -13.69
C ASP A 293 -1.15 -4.70 -12.21
N GLY A 294 -0.11 -4.85 -11.37
CA GLY A 294 -0.21 -5.04 -9.93
C GLY A 294 -1.02 -6.28 -9.56
#